data_AF-A0A8T7FIF5-F1
#
_entry.id   AF-A0A8T7FIF5-F1
#
_cell.length_a   1.000
_cell.length_b   1.000
_cell.length_c   1.000
_cell.angle_alpha   90.00
_cell.angle_beta   90.00
_cell.angle_gamma   90.00
#
_symmetry.space_group_name_H-M   'P 1'
#
loop_
_entity.id
_entity.type
_entity.pdbx_description
1 polymer ?
#
loop_
_entity_poly.entity_id
_entity_poly.type
_entity_poly.pdbx_seq_one_letter_code
_entity_poly.pdbx_strand_id
1 'polypeptide(L)'
;MLVRHHIEITRLALGAEASPRALEAILRANVGQDGLRYQLGHDHFHFDNNRLERSYAYIEEQRALAGSALARGDAPSAWQAFGRLTHAAQDFYAHTDYIPRWLSLFDAGTLPAPEEVDPVFSEILSHPGLRSGKLYYPLEALTFLPRVGKFFAPFFPADSHARMSLDDHDDAGRFDYAFHAAVKRTKIEFEKTTGTFSTKMLADFIDK
;
A
#
# COMPACT_ATOMS: atom_id res chain seq x y z
N MET A 1 -5.77 -2.51 2.63
CA MET A 1 -5.47 -2.39 4.07
C MET A 1 -6.54 -1.53 4.75
N LEU A 2 -6.83 -1.69 6.05
CA LEU A 2 -7.83 -0.81 6.68
C LEU A 2 -7.34 0.65 6.81
N VAL A 3 -8.26 1.60 6.62
CA VAL A 3 -8.05 3.06 6.72
C VAL A 3 -7.22 3.49 7.94
N ARG A 4 -7.48 2.91 9.12
CA ARG A 4 -6.75 3.28 10.35
C ARG A 4 -5.25 2.97 10.26
N HIS A 5 -4.92 1.87 9.59
CA HIS A 5 -3.54 1.39 9.43
C HIS A 5 -2.84 2.19 8.34
N HIS A 6 -3.52 2.52 7.24
CA HIS A 6 -3.03 3.49 6.24
C HIS A 6 -2.62 4.84 6.87
N ILE A 7 -3.45 5.36 7.79
CA ILE A 7 -3.16 6.60 8.51
C ILE A 7 -1.92 6.44 9.39
N GLU A 8 -1.84 5.36 10.16
CA GLU A 8 -0.73 5.10 11.08
C GLU A 8 0.60 4.93 10.33
N ILE A 9 0.61 4.10 9.29
CA ILE A 9 1.77 3.88 8.42
C ILE A 9 2.27 5.20 7.86
N THR A 10 1.38 6.00 7.29
CA THR A 10 1.74 7.28 6.67
C THR A 10 2.30 8.26 7.69
N ARG A 11 1.74 8.32 8.91
CA ARG A 11 2.25 9.16 10.00
C ARG A 11 3.63 8.71 10.47
N LEU A 12 3.84 7.40 10.68
CA LEU A 12 5.13 6.85 11.08
C LEU A 12 6.20 7.03 10.01
N ALA A 13 5.81 6.96 8.74
CA ALA A 13 6.74 7.12 7.63
C ALA A 13 7.13 8.59 7.39
N LEU A 14 6.17 9.52 7.45
CA LEU A 14 6.34 10.88 6.92
C LEU A 14 6.21 12.00 7.95
N GLY A 15 5.81 11.69 9.19
CA GLY A 15 5.47 12.69 10.20
C GLY A 15 6.62 13.65 10.56
N ALA A 16 7.86 13.18 10.48
CA ALA A 16 9.05 14.01 10.69
C ALA A 16 9.44 14.80 9.43
N GLU A 17 9.10 14.29 8.24
CA GLU A 17 9.57 14.79 6.96
C GLU A 17 8.73 15.95 6.45
N ALA A 18 7.41 15.80 6.45
CA ALA A 18 6.47 16.80 5.91
C ALA A 18 5.94 17.76 6.98
N SER A 19 5.48 18.95 6.58
CA SER A 19 4.71 19.83 7.45
C SER A 19 3.36 19.17 7.81
N PRO A 20 2.72 19.56 8.92
CA PRO A 20 1.38 19.06 9.26
C PRO A 20 0.34 19.27 8.15
N ARG A 21 0.48 20.36 7.38
CA ARG A 21 -0.44 20.68 6.27
C ARG A 21 -0.25 19.73 5.09
N ALA A 22 1.00 19.51 4.68
CA ALA A 22 1.34 18.59 3.61
C ALA A 22 0.94 17.14 3.99
N LEU A 23 1.29 16.71 5.20
CA LEU A 23 0.96 15.38 5.72
C LEU A 23 -0.55 15.12 5.72
N GLU A 24 -1.35 16.09 6.16
CA GLU A 24 -2.80 15.97 6.19
C GLU A 24 -3.39 15.84 4.77
N ALA A 25 -2.86 16.57 3.79
CA ALA A 25 -3.29 16.45 2.39
C ALA A 25 -2.93 15.07 1.79
N ILE A 26 -1.73 14.57 2.10
CA ILE A 26 -1.27 13.23 1.70
C ILE A 26 -2.18 12.16 2.32
N LEU A 27 -2.46 12.25 3.62
CA LEU A 27 -3.33 11.32 4.35
C LEU A 27 -4.73 11.26 3.74
N ARG A 28 -5.36 12.42 3.49
CA ARG A 28 -6.70 12.46 2.88
C ARG A 28 -6.75 11.83 1.50
N ALA A 29 -5.71 12.03 0.69
CA ALA A 29 -5.65 11.45 -0.65
C ALA A 29 -5.34 9.95 -0.62
N ASN A 30 -4.55 9.50 0.35
CA ASN A 30 -4.25 8.09 0.60
C ASN A 30 -5.55 7.35 0.97
N VAL A 31 -6.17 7.66 2.11
CA VAL A 31 -7.40 6.97 2.56
C VAL A 31 -8.60 7.23 1.65
N GLY A 32 -8.55 8.28 0.84
CA GLY A 32 -9.58 8.57 -0.16
C GLY A 32 -9.69 7.50 -1.26
N GLN A 33 -8.66 6.67 -1.46
CA GLN A 33 -8.68 5.55 -2.40
C GLN A 33 -9.58 4.39 -1.92
N ASP A 34 -9.82 4.25 -0.61
CA ASP A 34 -10.74 3.23 -0.08
C ASP A 34 -12.23 3.58 -0.24
N GLY A 35 -12.56 4.78 -0.73
CA GLY A 35 -13.94 5.21 -0.91
C GLY A 35 -14.74 4.27 -1.81
N LEU A 36 -16.04 4.07 -1.52
CA LEU A 36 -16.94 3.15 -2.26
C LEU A 36 -16.91 3.29 -3.79
N ARG A 37 -16.64 4.50 -4.30
CA ARG A 37 -16.50 4.77 -5.74
C ARG A 37 -15.35 3.98 -6.39
N TYR A 38 -14.34 3.62 -5.61
CA TYR A 38 -13.14 2.93 -6.08
C TYR A 38 -13.13 1.44 -5.76
N GLN A 39 -14.22 0.90 -5.22
CA GLN A 39 -14.32 -0.53 -4.87
C GLN A 39 -14.65 -1.44 -6.07
N LEU A 40 -15.06 -0.89 -7.22
CA LEU A 40 -15.40 -1.66 -8.43
C LEU A 40 -14.61 -1.18 -9.65
N GLY A 41 -13.86 -2.08 -10.28
CA GLY A 41 -13.12 -1.80 -11.53
C GLY A 41 -11.81 -1.03 -11.36
N HIS A 42 -11.38 -0.79 -10.12
CA HIS A 42 -10.16 -0.05 -9.78
C HIS A 42 -9.09 -0.94 -9.10
N ASP A 43 -9.01 -2.21 -9.50
CA ASP A 43 -8.06 -3.21 -8.98
C ASP A 43 -6.60 -2.72 -8.88
N HIS A 44 -6.21 -1.81 -9.77
CA HIS A 44 -4.86 -1.26 -9.84
C HIS A 44 -4.51 -0.38 -8.64
N PHE A 45 -5.48 0.22 -7.94
CA PHE A 45 -5.25 0.99 -6.71
C PHE A 45 -4.92 0.09 -5.52
N HIS A 46 -5.40 -1.15 -5.53
CA HIS A 46 -5.36 -2.07 -4.40
C HIS A 46 -4.47 -3.29 -4.65
N PHE A 47 -3.76 -3.34 -5.79
CA PHE A 47 -2.97 -4.52 -6.18
C PHE A 47 -3.80 -5.81 -6.34
N ASP A 48 -5.08 -5.74 -6.71
CA ASP A 48 -5.95 -6.91 -6.81
C ASP A 48 -5.90 -7.62 -8.19
N ASN A 49 -6.52 -8.80 -8.26
CA ASN A 49 -6.77 -9.55 -9.49
C ASN A 49 -5.51 -9.89 -10.31
N ASN A 50 -4.35 -10.05 -9.65
CA ASN A 50 -3.04 -10.27 -10.28
C ASN A 50 -2.69 -9.20 -11.32
N ARG A 51 -3.17 -7.96 -11.16
CA ARG A 51 -2.86 -6.83 -12.05
C ARG A 51 -1.62 -6.05 -11.59
N LEU A 52 -0.60 -6.75 -11.08
CA LEU A 52 0.58 -6.16 -10.44
C LEU A 52 1.27 -5.10 -11.32
N GLU A 53 1.47 -5.39 -12.61
CA GLU A 53 2.09 -4.45 -13.56
C GLU A 53 1.29 -3.15 -13.69
N ARG A 54 -0.04 -3.21 -13.67
CA ARG A 54 -0.90 -2.01 -13.74
C ARG A 54 -0.81 -1.19 -12.47
N SER A 55 -0.72 -1.84 -11.31
CA SER A 55 -0.53 -1.17 -10.04
C SER A 55 0.84 -0.51 -9.92
N TYR A 56 1.91 -1.15 -10.41
CA TYR A 56 3.22 -0.51 -10.52
C TYR A 56 3.22 0.67 -11.50
N ALA A 57 2.58 0.53 -12.66
CA ALA A 57 2.42 1.63 -13.60
C ALA A 57 1.66 2.81 -12.97
N TYR A 58 0.62 2.53 -12.17
CA TYR A 58 -0.12 3.54 -11.42
C TYR A 58 0.75 4.29 -10.40
N ILE A 59 1.59 3.57 -9.64
CA ILE A 59 2.55 4.19 -8.72
C ILE A 59 3.46 5.18 -9.47
N GLU A 60 4.02 4.78 -10.60
CA GLU A 60 4.90 5.65 -11.38
C GLU A 60 4.16 6.82 -12.05
N GLU A 61 2.92 6.61 -12.50
CA GLU A 61 2.06 7.68 -13.00
C GLU A 61 1.81 8.74 -11.91
N GLN A 62 1.43 8.32 -10.70
CA GLN A 62 1.22 9.25 -9.58
C GLN A 62 2.52 9.98 -9.20
N ARG A 63 3.68 9.32 -9.29
CA ARG A 63 4.98 9.97 -9.06
C ARG A 63 5.25 11.06 -10.08
N ALA A 64 5.02 10.76 -11.37
CA ALA A 64 5.19 11.73 -12.45
C ALA A 64 4.22 12.92 -12.31
N LEU A 65 2.98 12.66 -11.90
CA LEU A 65 1.99 13.70 -11.59
C LEU A 65 2.45 14.61 -10.44
N ALA A 66 3.03 14.04 -9.38
CA ALA A 66 3.56 14.81 -8.26
C ALA A 66 4.68 15.77 -8.69
N GLY A 67 5.67 15.27 -9.44
CA GLY A 67 6.75 16.10 -9.98
C GLY A 67 6.23 17.19 -10.94
N SER A 68 5.31 16.82 -11.84
CA SER A 68 4.72 17.77 -12.79
C SER A 68 3.90 18.87 -12.12
N ALA A 69 3.20 18.55 -11.02
CA ALA A 69 2.44 19.53 -10.25
C ALA A 69 3.37 20.54 -9.54
N LEU A 70 4.44 20.05 -8.90
CA LEU A 70 5.44 20.93 -8.28
C LEU A 70 6.17 21.83 -9.29
N ALA A 71 6.47 21.32 -10.48
CA ALA A 71 7.06 22.13 -11.55
C ALA A 71 6.18 23.32 -11.96
N ARG A 72 4.86 23.25 -11.73
CA ARG A 72 3.90 24.34 -11.95
C ARG A 72 3.58 25.15 -10.70
N GLY A 73 4.24 24.88 -9.57
CA GLY A 73 3.98 25.52 -8.28
C GLY A 73 2.71 25.05 -7.59
N ASP A 74 2.18 23.87 -7.95
CA ASP A 74 0.96 23.29 -7.38
C ASP A 74 1.29 22.17 -6.39
N ALA A 75 1.77 22.55 -5.20
CA ALA A 75 2.07 21.61 -4.12
C ALA A 75 0.85 20.79 -3.65
N PRO A 76 -0.37 21.35 -3.52
CA PRO A 76 -1.56 20.58 -3.14
C PRO A 76 -1.84 19.40 -4.07
N SER A 77 -1.76 19.58 -5.39
CA SER A 77 -1.93 18.46 -6.33
C SER A 77 -0.83 17.42 -6.21
N ALA A 78 0.40 17.86 -5.89
CA ALA A 78 1.51 16.94 -5.67
C ALA A 78 1.32 16.07 -4.42
N TRP A 79 0.85 16.65 -3.31
CA TRP A 79 0.50 15.91 -2.10
C TRP A 79 -0.61 14.89 -2.35
N GLN A 80 -1.62 15.26 -3.13
CA GLN A 80 -2.69 14.33 -3.47
C GLN A 80 -2.21 13.16 -4.33
N ALA A 81 -1.37 13.43 -5.32
CA ALA A 81 -0.77 12.38 -6.14
C ALA A 81 0.10 11.44 -5.29
N PHE A 82 0.93 12.01 -4.40
CA PHE A 82 1.75 11.20 -3.51
C PHE A 82 0.93 10.37 -2.50
N GLY A 83 -0.17 10.91 -1.97
CA GLY A 83 -1.10 10.14 -1.12
C GLY A 83 -1.70 8.93 -1.85
N ARG A 84 -2.14 9.12 -3.10
CA ARG A 84 -2.64 8.01 -3.93
C ARG A 84 -1.57 6.97 -4.26
N LEU A 85 -0.35 7.41 -4.51
CA LEU A 85 0.80 6.54 -4.72
C LEU A 85 1.04 5.65 -3.49
N THR A 86 1.12 6.26 -2.30
CA THR A 86 1.43 5.54 -1.07
C THR A 86 0.33 4.58 -0.67
N HIS A 87 -0.94 4.87 -0.99
CA HIS A 87 -2.05 3.93 -0.81
C HIS A 87 -1.77 2.61 -1.52
N ALA A 88 -1.53 2.67 -2.82
CA ALA A 88 -1.23 1.49 -3.62
C ALA A 88 0.03 0.76 -3.13
N ALA A 89 1.08 1.51 -2.78
CA ALA A 89 2.31 0.92 -2.26
C ALA A 89 2.13 0.20 -0.91
N GLN A 90 1.18 0.64 -0.08
CA GLN A 90 0.84 0.00 1.19
C GLN A 90 -0.02 -1.25 0.96
N ASP A 91 -1.02 -1.17 0.08
CA ASP A 91 -1.91 -2.29 -0.26
C ASP A 91 -1.19 -3.47 -0.91
N PHE A 92 -0.05 -3.23 -1.56
CA PHE A 92 0.80 -4.30 -2.06
C PHE A 92 1.08 -5.38 -0.99
N TYR A 93 1.40 -5.00 0.25
CA TYR A 93 1.70 -5.99 1.31
C TYR A 93 0.46 -6.60 1.94
N ALA A 94 -0.69 -5.92 1.83
CA ALA A 94 -1.95 -6.44 2.33
C ALA A 94 -2.59 -7.43 1.38
N HIS A 95 -2.47 -7.23 0.06
CA HIS A 95 -3.26 -7.95 -0.94
C HIS A 95 -2.42 -8.89 -1.82
N THR A 96 -1.11 -8.98 -1.62
CA THR A 96 -0.24 -9.95 -2.31
C THR A 96 0.25 -11.06 -1.39
N ASP A 97 0.79 -12.13 -1.99
CA ASP A 97 1.48 -13.18 -1.25
C ASP A 97 2.94 -12.81 -0.91
N TYR A 98 3.34 -11.53 -0.97
CA TYR A 98 4.70 -11.09 -0.63
C TYR A 98 5.13 -11.48 0.78
N ILE A 99 4.33 -11.18 1.80
CA ILE A 99 4.66 -11.47 3.20
C ILE A 99 4.76 -12.98 3.47
N PRO A 100 3.77 -13.81 3.06
CA PRO A 100 3.91 -15.26 3.14
C PRO A 100 5.18 -15.79 2.45
N ARG A 101 5.54 -15.25 1.28
CA ARG A 101 6.77 -15.64 0.57
C ARG A 101 8.02 -15.25 1.32
N TRP A 102 8.07 -14.03 1.87
CA TRP A 102 9.22 -13.56 2.63
C TRP A 102 9.43 -14.40 3.88
N LEU A 103 8.36 -14.72 4.61
CA LEU A 103 8.42 -15.59 5.78
C LEU A 103 8.84 -17.03 5.44
N SER A 104 8.50 -17.53 4.25
CA SER A 104 8.87 -18.88 3.80
C SER A 104 10.37 -19.06 3.53
N LEU A 105 11.16 -17.98 3.56
CA LEU A 105 12.62 -18.02 3.44
C LEU A 105 13.30 -18.46 4.74
N PHE A 106 12.56 -18.54 5.84
CA PHE A 106 13.09 -18.80 7.18
C PHE A 106 12.47 -20.07 7.77
N ASP A 107 13.25 -20.77 8.59
CA ASP A 107 12.77 -21.94 9.30
C ASP A 107 11.81 -21.58 10.44
N ALA A 108 10.93 -22.52 10.79
CA ALA A 108 10.04 -22.37 11.93
C ALA A 108 10.86 -22.21 13.22
N GLY A 109 10.68 -21.09 13.92
CA GLY A 109 11.42 -20.74 15.14
C GLY A 109 12.61 -19.79 14.92
N THR A 110 12.97 -19.49 13.68
CA THR A 110 13.99 -18.50 13.32
C THR A 110 13.40 -17.33 12.51
N LEU A 111 12.09 -17.10 12.66
CA LEU A 111 11.44 -15.96 12.00
C LEU A 111 12.06 -14.66 12.54
N PRO A 112 12.51 -13.75 11.67
CA PRO A 112 12.97 -12.44 12.09
C PRO A 112 11.81 -11.65 12.71
N ALA A 113 12.12 -10.60 13.47
CA ALA A 113 11.08 -9.71 13.97
C ALA A 113 10.36 -8.98 12.80
N PRO A 114 9.09 -8.58 12.94
CA PRO A 114 8.37 -7.82 11.90
C PRO A 114 9.13 -6.60 11.37
N GLU A 115 9.85 -5.91 12.23
CA GLU A 115 10.69 -4.75 11.90
C GLU A 115 11.86 -5.10 10.98
N GLU A 116 12.23 -6.36 10.83
CA GLU A 116 13.34 -6.82 9.99
C GLU A 116 12.90 -7.15 8.56
N VAL A 117 11.59 -7.13 8.27
CA VAL A 117 11.07 -7.36 6.92
C VAL A 117 11.75 -6.48 5.88
N ASP A 118 12.30 -7.08 4.83
CA ASP A 118 12.78 -6.32 3.68
C ASP A 118 11.58 -6.05 2.76
N PRO A 119 11.15 -4.79 2.56
CA PRO A 119 10.01 -4.46 1.70
C PRO A 119 10.33 -4.53 0.20
N VAL A 120 11.61 -4.64 -0.18
CA VAL A 120 12.04 -4.55 -1.58
C VAL A 120 12.94 -5.72 -1.98
N PHE A 121 12.75 -6.87 -1.34
CA PHE A 121 13.54 -8.06 -1.60
C PHE A 121 13.37 -8.52 -3.04
N SER A 122 14.45 -8.40 -3.82
CA SER A 122 14.38 -8.39 -5.29
C SER A 122 13.89 -9.72 -5.87
N GLU A 123 14.25 -10.82 -5.20
CA GLU A 123 13.95 -12.19 -5.58
C GLU A 123 12.46 -12.50 -5.47
N ILE A 124 11.75 -11.89 -4.51
CA ILE A 124 10.29 -12.02 -4.40
C ILE A 124 9.60 -11.08 -5.36
N LEU A 125 10.04 -9.83 -5.46
CA LEU A 125 9.44 -8.83 -6.35
C LEU A 125 9.52 -9.22 -7.83
N SER A 126 10.60 -9.91 -8.23
CA SER A 126 10.78 -10.40 -9.60
C SER A 126 10.27 -11.83 -9.81
N HIS A 127 9.75 -12.49 -8.77
CA HIS A 127 9.30 -13.87 -8.87
C HIS A 127 8.04 -13.97 -9.76
N PRO A 128 8.03 -14.79 -10.82
CA PRO A 128 6.86 -14.93 -11.71
C PRO A 128 5.63 -15.53 -11.01
N GLY A 129 5.83 -16.14 -9.84
CA GLY A 129 4.77 -16.68 -9.00
C GLY A 129 4.19 -15.70 -7.98
N LEU A 130 4.68 -14.46 -7.87
CA LEU A 130 4.08 -13.44 -7.01
C LEU A 130 2.64 -13.20 -7.44
N ARG A 131 1.70 -13.30 -6.49
CA ARG A 131 0.27 -13.26 -6.76
C ARG A 131 -0.43 -12.28 -5.84
N SER A 132 -1.56 -11.76 -6.32
CA SER A 132 -2.51 -11.03 -5.49
C SER A 132 -3.87 -11.67 -5.44
N GLY A 133 -4.60 -11.29 -4.39
CA GLY A 133 -5.96 -11.72 -4.13
C GLY A 133 -6.88 -11.39 -5.31
N LYS A 134 -7.70 -12.35 -5.70
CA LYS A 134 -8.72 -12.18 -6.73
C LYS A 134 -10.07 -11.85 -6.12
N LEU A 135 -10.79 -10.93 -6.73
CA LEU A 135 -12.16 -10.59 -6.37
C LEU A 135 -13.11 -11.58 -7.07
N TYR A 136 -13.79 -12.43 -6.30
CA TYR A 136 -14.75 -13.40 -6.83
C TYR A 136 -16.19 -12.90 -6.66
N TYR A 137 -16.67 -12.02 -7.53
CA TYR A 137 -18.07 -11.59 -7.47
C TYR A 137 -19.06 -12.69 -7.90
N PRO A 138 -20.24 -12.80 -7.25
CA PRO A 138 -20.75 -11.93 -6.19
C PRO A 138 -20.29 -12.31 -4.77
N LEU A 139 -19.52 -13.39 -4.58
CA LEU A 139 -19.11 -13.88 -3.25
C LEU A 139 -18.36 -12.80 -2.44
N GLU A 140 -17.44 -12.08 -3.08
CA GLU A 140 -16.69 -11.00 -2.43
C GLU A 140 -17.59 -9.83 -1.97
N ALA A 141 -18.82 -9.69 -2.47
CA ALA A 141 -19.74 -8.68 -1.95
C ALA A 141 -20.15 -8.94 -0.48
N LEU A 142 -20.00 -10.18 0.01
CA LEU A 142 -20.26 -10.52 1.41
C LEU A 142 -19.22 -9.90 2.36
N THR A 143 -18.02 -9.55 1.87
CA THR A 143 -16.96 -8.97 2.71
C THR A 143 -17.28 -7.53 3.14
N PHE A 144 -18.16 -6.83 2.42
CA PHE A 144 -18.68 -5.52 2.81
C PHE A 144 -19.50 -5.56 4.11
N LEU A 145 -19.98 -6.74 4.53
CA LEU A 145 -20.67 -6.96 5.80
C LEU A 145 -19.69 -7.61 6.78
N PRO A 146 -19.07 -6.88 7.72
CA PRO A 146 -17.85 -7.34 8.40
C PRO A 146 -17.96 -8.71 9.08
N ARG A 147 -19.07 -8.98 9.78
CA ARG A 147 -19.30 -10.26 10.48
C ARG A 147 -19.67 -11.41 9.52
N VAL A 148 -20.41 -11.09 8.46
CA VAL A 148 -20.83 -12.06 7.45
C VAL A 148 -19.63 -12.45 6.59
N GLY A 149 -18.88 -11.46 6.10
CA GLY A 149 -17.63 -11.63 5.38
C GLY A 149 -16.65 -12.52 6.11
N LYS A 150 -16.33 -12.22 7.38
CA LYS A 150 -15.38 -13.02 8.18
C LYS A 150 -15.83 -14.47 8.36
N PHE A 151 -17.15 -14.71 8.50
CA PHE A 151 -17.68 -16.07 8.62
C PHE A 151 -17.56 -16.87 7.31
N PHE A 152 -17.77 -16.22 6.16
CA PHE A 152 -17.73 -16.89 4.85
C PHE A 152 -16.34 -16.95 4.21
N ALA A 153 -15.40 -16.09 4.60
CA ALA A 153 -14.07 -16.02 4.02
C ALA A 153 -13.33 -17.38 3.96
N PRO A 154 -13.37 -18.27 4.97
CA PRO A 154 -12.73 -19.59 4.88
C PRO A 154 -13.23 -20.48 3.74
N PHE A 155 -14.46 -20.23 3.25
CA PHE A 155 -15.08 -20.99 2.17
C PHE A 155 -14.80 -20.41 0.77
N PHE A 156 -14.15 -19.24 0.69
CA PHE A 156 -13.80 -18.65 -0.59
C PHE A 156 -12.59 -19.38 -1.21
N PRO A 157 -12.36 -19.26 -2.53
CA PRO A 157 -11.17 -19.78 -3.18
C PRO A 157 -9.90 -19.34 -2.45
N ALA A 158 -8.89 -20.22 -2.36
CA ALA A 158 -7.67 -19.94 -1.60
C ALA A 158 -6.90 -18.69 -2.08
N ASP A 159 -7.06 -18.33 -3.36
CA ASP A 159 -6.49 -17.14 -3.99
C ASP A 159 -7.45 -15.94 -4.00
N SER A 160 -8.54 -15.97 -3.22
CA SER A 160 -9.46 -14.85 -3.10
C SER A 160 -8.86 -13.70 -2.29
N HIS A 161 -9.28 -12.47 -2.60
CA HIS A 161 -8.94 -11.26 -1.85
C HIS A 161 -9.23 -11.45 -0.36
N ALA A 162 -10.43 -11.93 0.00
CA ALA A 162 -10.81 -12.12 1.39
C ALA A 162 -9.92 -13.10 2.18
N ARG A 163 -9.31 -14.09 1.52
CA ARG A 163 -8.45 -15.10 2.17
C ARG A 163 -6.98 -14.72 2.20
N MET A 164 -6.55 -13.94 1.20
CA MET A 164 -5.18 -13.46 1.11
C MET A 164 -4.95 -12.16 1.88
N SER A 165 -6.01 -11.39 2.13
CA SER A 165 -5.94 -10.07 2.76
C SER A 165 -5.29 -10.10 4.15
N LEU A 166 -4.36 -9.16 4.33
CA LEU A 166 -3.78 -8.75 5.61
C LEU A 166 -4.20 -7.31 5.93
N ASP A 167 -5.49 -7.01 5.75
CA ASP A 167 -6.03 -5.66 6.00
C ASP A 167 -6.04 -5.27 7.48
N ASP A 168 -6.02 -6.25 8.36
CA ASP A 168 -6.05 -6.11 9.82
C ASP A 168 -5.30 -7.26 10.48
N HIS A 169 -5.11 -7.18 11.81
CA HIS A 169 -4.44 -8.23 12.59
C HIS A 169 -5.04 -9.61 12.31
N ASP A 170 -4.16 -10.57 12.07
CA ASP A 170 -4.50 -11.97 11.89
C ASP A 170 -3.89 -12.84 12.99
N ASP A 171 -4.48 -14.02 13.20
CA ASP A 171 -4.05 -14.93 14.28
C ASP A 171 -2.62 -15.46 14.07
N ALA A 172 -2.08 -15.36 12.84
CA ALA A 172 -0.73 -15.79 12.50
C ALA A 172 0.31 -14.66 12.60
N GLY A 173 -0.07 -13.44 13.00
CA GLY A 173 0.85 -12.31 13.18
C GLY A 173 1.51 -11.80 11.88
N ARG A 174 0.98 -12.17 10.71
CA ARG A 174 1.49 -11.73 9.40
C ARG A 174 1.18 -10.27 9.14
N PHE A 175 0.11 -9.74 9.73
CA PHE A 175 -0.24 -8.32 9.64
C PHE A 175 0.91 -7.42 10.08
N ASP A 176 1.61 -7.74 11.16
CA ASP A 176 2.68 -6.88 11.68
C ASP A 176 3.83 -6.75 10.66
N TYR A 177 4.19 -7.84 9.97
CA TYR A 177 5.17 -7.79 8.88
C TYR A 177 4.65 -6.94 7.71
N ALA A 178 3.38 -7.08 7.33
CA ALA A 178 2.78 -6.26 6.27
C ALA A 178 2.81 -4.76 6.64
N PHE A 179 2.48 -4.43 7.89
CA PHE A 179 2.52 -3.08 8.43
C PHE A 179 3.94 -2.50 8.38
N HIS A 180 4.95 -3.21 8.91
CA HIS A 180 6.33 -2.73 8.89
C HIS A 180 6.91 -2.62 7.49
N ALA A 181 6.59 -3.56 6.59
CA ALA A 181 6.97 -3.49 5.19
C ALA A 181 6.34 -2.25 4.51
N ALA A 182 5.07 -1.97 4.78
CA ALA A 182 4.36 -0.82 4.25
C ALA A 182 4.93 0.52 4.78
N VAL A 183 5.33 0.60 6.06
CA VAL A 183 6.04 1.77 6.63
C VAL A 183 7.35 2.01 5.89
N LYS A 184 8.20 0.97 5.78
CA LYS A 184 9.49 1.09 5.10
C LYS A 184 9.31 1.43 3.62
N ARG A 185 8.34 0.80 2.95
CA ARG A 185 8.04 1.10 1.55
C ARG A 185 7.57 2.53 1.35
N THR A 186 6.73 3.05 2.24
CA THR A 186 6.27 4.45 2.19
C THR A 186 7.45 5.43 2.27
N LYS A 187 8.45 5.15 3.12
CA LYS A 187 9.70 5.95 3.19
C LYS A 187 10.52 5.85 1.90
N ILE A 188 10.71 4.65 1.37
CA ILE A 188 11.40 4.44 0.08
C ILE A 188 10.70 5.20 -1.05
N GLU A 189 9.36 5.19 -1.08
CA GLU A 189 8.61 5.92 -2.10
C GLU A 189 8.72 7.44 -1.93
N PHE A 190 8.82 7.94 -0.70
CA PHE A 190 9.12 9.35 -0.43
C PHE A 190 10.51 9.73 -0.95
N GLU A 191 11.54 8.94 -0.64
CA GLU A 191 12.92 9.17 -1.08
C GLU A 191 13.03 9.12 -2.61
N LYS A 192 12.43 8.12 -3.26
CA LYS A 192 12.42 8.01 -4.73
C LYS A 192 11.73 9.19 -5.39
N THR A 193 10.61 9.65 -4.81
CA THR A 193 9.86 10.78 -5.35
C THR A 193 10.65 12.07 -5.21
N THR A 194 11.13 12.35 -4.00
CA THR A 194 11.80 13.61 -3.66
C THR A 194 13.24 13.69 -4.16
N GLY A 195 13.92 12.56 -4.36
CA GLY A 195 15.30 12.52 -4.87
C GLY A 195 15.49 13.09 -6.28
N THR A 196 14.39 13.27 -7.02
CA THR A 196 14.40 13.92 -8.35
C THR A 196 14.06 15.41 -8.31
N PHE A 197 13.67 15.94 -7.15
CA PHE A 197 13.20 17.32 -7.02
C PHE A 197 14.36 18.29 -6.88
N SER A 198 14.22 19.48 -7.49
CA SER A 198 15.09 20.61 -7.16
C SER A 198 14.89 21.04 -5.70
N THR A 199 15.85 21.77 -5.12
CA THR A 199 15.73 22.29 -3.75
C THR A 199 14.43 23.06 -3.52
N LYS A 200 13.99 23.86 -4.50
CA LYS A 200 12.71 24.58 -4.43
C LYS A 200 11.52 23.63 -4.42
N MET A 201 11.49 22.65 -5.32
CA MET A 201 10.39 21.68 -5.38
C MET A 201 10.33 20.84 -4.11
N LEU A 202 11.48 20.47 -3.55
CA LEU A 202 11.54 19.76 -2.27
C LEU A 202 10.94 20.60 -1.15
N ALA A 203 11.37 21.86 -1.00
CA ALA A 203 10.83 22.79 0.00
C ALA A 203 9.31 22.99 -0.16
N ASP A 204 8.83 23.17 -1.40
CA ASP A 204 7.40 23.28 -1.69
C ASP A 204 6.63 21.98 -1.34
N PHE A 205 7.25 20.81 -1.56
CA PHE A 205 6.63 19.51 -1.29
C PHE A 205 6.57 19.18 0.20
N ILE A 206 7.67 19.37 0.94
CA ILE A 206 7.69 19.14 2.40
C ILE A 206 7.03 20.30 3.17
N ASP A 207 6.82 21.44 2.50
CA ASP A 207 6.21 22.64 3.05
C ASP A 207 6.98 23.18 4.28
N LYS A 208 8.31 23.22 4.14
CA LYS A 208 9.30 23.70 5.11
C LYS A 208 10.42 24.42 4.36
#